data_AF-A0A7S0LCB4-F1
#
_entry.id   AF-A0A7S0LCB4-F1
#
_cell.length_a   1.000
_cell.length_b   1.000
_cell.length_c   1.000
_cell.angle_alpha   90.00
_cell.angle_beta   90.00
_cell.angle_gamma   90.00
#
_symmetry.space_group_name_H-M   'P 1'
#
loop_
_entity.id
_entity.type
_entity.pdbx_description
1 polymer ?
#
loop_
_entity_poly.entity_id
_entity_poly.type
_entity_poly.pdbx_seq_one_letter_code
_entity_poly.pdbx_strand_id
1 'polypeptide(L)'
;WEWEMGDDAECMLARIASATTDHELLGVDLAALAPLDLTERQRELRRLYLHCAVRIHPDKCVLAGAAGAFQRVQVSYERLLRRCSTSTLDAAPDTAQEPQLQPDWQALVKELAAARSIEERVLAKELQASSDAMGRRQASRALRREKEKESVEKLKQAIGSKYEQGGGGGSNCWQSFQHGGAPPSSAGSSSGAARGGAASG
;
A
#
# COMPACT_ATOMS: atom_id res chain seq x y z
N TRP A 1 12.67 27.40 -2.18
CA TRP A 1 12.98 26.34 -1.19
C TRP A 1 11.96 26.44 -0.07
N GLU A 2 10.70 26.14 -0.37
CA GLU A 2 9.62 26.08 0.62
C GLU A 2 9.49 24.64 1.06
N TRP A 3 9.70 24.37 2.35
CA TRP A 3 9.67 23.04 2.93
C TRP A 3 8.33 22.84 3.64
N GLU A 4 7.33 22.35 2.91
CA GLU A 4 6.08 21.87 3.51
C GLU A 4 6.33 20.56 4.25
N MET A 5 6.61 20.65 5.55
CA MET A 5 6.37 19.60 6.56
C MET A 5 6.25 20.29 7.93
N GLY A 6 5.07 20.86 8.18
CA GLY A 6 4.35 20.97 9.46
C GLY A 6 4.92 21.81 10.59
N ASP A 7 6.09 21.45 11.11
CA ASP A 7 6.58 22.04 12.36
C ASP A 7 7.66 23.08 12.06
N ASP A 8 7.37 24.33 12.40
CA ASP A 8 8.37 25.39 12.52
C ASP A 8 9.36 25.02 13.65
N ALA A 9 10.58 25.57 13.61
CA ALA A 9 11.58 25.37 14.66
C ALA A 9 11.00 25.74 16.04
N GLU A 10 10.16 26.77 16.12
CA GLU A 10 9.43 27.14 17.33
C GLU A 10 8.49 26.04 17.83
N CYS A 11 7.70 25.41 16.93
CA CYS A 11 6.81 24.30 17.28
C CYS A 11 7.60 23.08 17.78
N MET A 12 8.75 22.78 17.17
CA MET A 12 9.64 21.71 17.65
C MET A 12 10.20 22.02 19.04
N LEU A 13 10.66 23.25 19.27
CA LEU A 13 11.19 23.64 20.58
C LEU A 13 10.10 23.57 21.65
N ALA A 14 8.88 24.01 21.34
CA ALA A 14 7.73 23.90 22.24
C ALA A 14 7.41 22.43 22.56
N ARG A 15 7.37 21.56 21.55
CA ARG A 15 7.17 20.11 21.75
C ARG A 15 8.27 19.50 22.62
N ILE A 16 9.52 19.80 22.32
CA ILE A 16 10.66 19.27 23.09
C ILE A 16 10.61 19.77 24.54
N ALA A 17 10.22 21.03 24.75
CA ALA A 17 10.05 21.59 26.09
C ALA A 17 8.93 20.88 26.87
N SER A 18 7.79 20.57 26.22
CA SER A 18 6.65 19.90 26.85
C SER A 18 6.76 18.37 26.91
N ALA A 19 7.66 17.76 26.15
CA ALA A 19 7.79 16.31 26.05
C ALA A 19 8.23 15.71 27.38
N THR A 20 7.49 14.69 27.81
CA THR A 20 7.75 13.92 29.04
C THR A 20 8.47 12.61 28.76
N THR A 21 8.34 12.10 27.54
CA THR A 21 8.95 10.83 27.12
C THR A 21 9.91 11.03 25.94
N ASP A 22 10.84 10.09 25.77
CA ASP A 22 11.83 10.14 24.68
C ASP A 22 11.19 10.04 23.29
N HIS A 23 10.06 9.33 23.15
CA HIS A 23 9.36 9.15 21.89
C HIS A 23 8.50 10.38 21.52
N GLU A 24 7.85 11.03 22.49
CA GLU A 24 7.17 12.32 22.30
C GLU A 24 8.14 13.39 21.78
N LEU A 25 9.35 13.40 22.34
CA LEU A 25 10.37 14.37 22.01
C LEU A 25 10.77 14.31 20.53
N LEU A 26 10.95 13.10 20.00
CA LEU A 26 11.25 12.85 18.59
C LEU A 26 10.01 12.85 17.69
N GLY A 27 8.80 13.01 18.26
CA GLY A 27 7.54 12.93 17.51
C GLY A 27 7.25 11.53 16.97
N VAL A 28 7.73 10.49 17.65
CA VAL A 28 7.59 9.09 17.26
C VAL A 28 6.36 8.50 17.94
N ASP A 29 5.47 7.88 17.15
CA ASP A 29 4.47 6.97 17.67
C ASP A 29 5.08 5.56 17.86
N LEU A 30 5.11 5.08 19.10
CA LEU A 30 5.61 3.74 19.41
C LEU A 30 4.80 2.64 18.71
N ALA A 31 3.51 2.87 18.47
CA ALA A 31 2.66 1.94 17.72
C ALA A 31 3.09 1.84 16.24
N ALA A 32 3.61 2.92 15.66
CA ALA A 32 4.14 2.93 14.30
C ALA A 32 5.50 2.21 14.20
N LEU A 33 6.27 2.15 15.29
CA LEU A 33 7.54 1.41 15.35
C LEU A 33 7.36 -0.08 15.68
N ALA A 34 6.27 -0.47 16.33
CA ALA A 34 6.01 -1.85 16.73
C ALA A 34 6.03 -2.89 15.58
N PRO A 35 5.45 -2.63 14.38
CA PRO A 35 5.45 -3.62 13.30
C PRO A 35 6.79 -3.72 12.55
N LEU A 36 7.71 -2.78 12.76
CA LEU A 36 8.96 -2.70 12.02
C LEU A 36 10.01 -3.66 12.58
N ASP A 37 10.85 -4.19 11.69
CA ASP A 37 12.01 -4.96 12.14
C ASP A 37 13.03 -4.06 12.87
N LEU A 38 14.04 -4.66 13.50
CA LEU A 38 15.04 -3.90 14.28
C LEU A 38 15.77 -2.86 13.42
N THR A 39 16.10 -3.21 12.17
CA THR A 39 16.88 -2.34 11.28
C THR A 39 16.03 -1.19 10.77
N GLU A 40 14.77 -1.45 10.45
CA GLU A 40 13.77 -0.46 10.04
C GLU A 40 13.45 0.51 11.19
N ARG A 41 13.28 0.01 12.42
CA ARG A 41 13.11 0.87 13.62
C ARG A 41 14.30 1.79 13.83
N GLN A 42 15.52 1.26 13.77
CA GLN A 42 16.73 2.06 13.93
C GLN A 42 16.86 3.12 12.83
N ARG A 43 16.52 2.77 11.58
CA ARG A 43 16.52 3.71 10.45
C ARG A 43 15.50 4.82 10.65
N GLU A 44 14.28 4.49 11.08
CA GLU A 44 13.21 5.46 11.29
C GLU A 44 13.53 6.41 12.45
N LEU A 45 14.01 5.88 13.58
CA LEU A 45 14.48 6.70 14.70
C LEU A 45 15.58 7.67 14.27
N ARG A 46 16.51 7.20 13.44
CA ARG A 46 17.60 8.03 12.93
C ARG A 46 17.09 9.12 11.99
N ARG A 47 16.12 8.81 11.12
CA ARG A 47 15.46 9.78 10.24
C ARG A 47 14.82 10.91 11.06
N LEU A 48 14.10 10.55 12.12
CA LEU A 48 13.40 11.49 13.01
C LEU A 48 14.38 12.34 13.85
N TYR A 49 15.45 11.72 14.34
CA TYR A 49 16.55 12.43 15.00
C TYR A 49 17.16 13.47 14.07
N LEU A 50 17.56 13.07 12.85
CA LEU A 50 18.18 13.98 11.88
C LEU A 50 17.23 15.12 11.52
N HIS A 51 15.94 14.82 11.36
CA HIS A 51 14.94 15.84 11.09
C HIS A 51 14.87 16.91 12.19
N CYS A 52 14.85 16.50 13.46
CA CYS A 52 14.89 17.43 14.59
C CYS A 52 16.23 18.18 14.63
N ALA A 53 17.34 17.46 14.52
CA ALA A 53 18.70 17.98 14.57
C ALA A 53 18.94 19.10 13.53
N VAL A 54 18.45 18.95 12.29
CA VAL A 54 18.53 20.00 11.25
C VAL A 54 17.85 21.29 11.65
N ARG A 55 16.68 21.18 12.27
CA ARG A 55 15.81 22.32 12.50
C ARG A 55 16.19 23.10 13.76
N ILE A 56 16.75 22.44 14.76
CA ILE A 56 17.12 23.06 16.04
C ILE A 56 18.64 23.12 16.27
N HIS A 57 19.47 22.82 15.25
CA HIS A 57 20.93 22.88 15.39
C HIS A 57 21.36 24.27 15.87
N PRO A 58 22.22 24.40 16.90
CA PRO A 58 22.60 25.70 17.46
C PRO A 58 23.27 26.64 16.43
N ASP A 59 24.02 26.09 15.45
CA ASP A 59 24.63 26.90 14.39
C ASP A 59 23.63 27.47 13.36
N LYS A 60 22.41 26.91 13.30
CA LYS A 60 21.40 27.25 12.28
C LYS A 60 20.14 27.86 12.89
N CYS A 61 19.85 27.55 14.13
CA CYS A 61 18.67 27.99 14.85
C CYS A 61 19.08 29.01 15.92
N VAL A 62 18.73 30.28 15.71
CA VAL A 62 19.01 31.40 16.62
C VAL A 62 18.01 31.50 17.77
N LEU A 63 17.05 30.59 17.85
CA LEU A 63 16.01 30.58 18.87
C LEU A 63 16.58 30.21 20.24
N ALA A 64 16.06 30.87 21.29
CA ALA A 64 16.45 30.58 22.65
C ALA A 64 16.12 29.13 23.02
N GLY A 65 17.07 28.45 23.66
CA GLY A 65 16.91 27.05 24.06
C GLY A 65 17.21 26.03 22.96
N ALA A 66 17.56 26.44 21.73
CA ALA A 66 17.91 25.52 20.64
C ALA A 66 19.06 24.56 21.01
N ALA A 67 20.14 25.07 21.63
CA ALA A 67 21.25 24.24 22.09
C ALA A 67 20.83 23.17 23.11
N GLY A 68 20.00 23.55 24.10
CA GLY A 68 19.50 22.63 25.12
C GLY A 68 18.50 21.62 24.55
N ALA A 69 17.65 22.04 23.62
CA ALA A 69 16.72 21.18 22.91
C ALA A 69 17.46 20.18 22.00
N PHE A 70 18.49 20.62 21.30
CA PHE A 70 19.37 19.78 20.50
C PHE A 70 20.03 18.68 21.35
N GLN A 71 20.57 19.05 22.51
CA GLN A 71 21.16 18.10 23.44
C GLN A 71 20.12 17.09 23.97
N ARG A 72 18.91 17.55 24.35
CA ARG A 72 17.83 16.63 24.75
C ARG A 72 17.43 15.67 23.63
N VAL A 73 17.32 16.15 22.39
CA VAL A 73 17.04 15.32 21.20
C VAL A 73 18.11 14.24 21.00
N GLN A 74 19.39 14.61 21.11
CA GLN A 74 20.50 13.68 20.98
C GLN A 74 20.44 12.57 22.04
N VAL A 75 20.28 12.94 23.31
CA VAL A 75 20.21 11.98 24.42
C VAL A 75 19.01 11.05 24.29
N SER A 76 17.83 11.58 23.94
CA SER A 76 16.63 10.75 23.76
C SER A 76 16.75 9.79 22.57
N TYR A 77 17.36 10.23 21.46
CA TYR A 77 17.65 9.34 20.33
C TYR A 77 18.57 8.18 20.74
N GLU A 78 19.66 8.44 21.45
CA GLU A 78 20.58 7.40 21.90
C GLU A 78 19.92 6.41 22.88
N ARG A 79 19.02 6.90 23.75
CA ARG A 79 18.24 6.04 24.65
C ARG A 79 17.28 5.14 23.89
N LEU A 80 16.53 5.69 22.92
CA LEU A 80 15.63 4.90 22.09
C LEU A 80 16.39 3.88 21.23
N LEU A 81 17.54 4.27 20.70
CA LEU A 81 18.39 3.38 19.91
C LEU A 81 18.87 2.20 20.77
N ARG A 82 19.33 2.46 22.00
CA ARG A 82 19.70 1.41 22.96
C ARG A 82 18.53 0.49 23.30
N ARG A 83 17.34 1.04 23.57
CA ARG A 83 16.12 0.25 23.87
C ARG A 83 15.67 -0.62 22.70
N CYS A 84 15.82 -0.13 21.46
CA CYS A 84 15.52 -0.93 20.27
C CYS A 84 16.42 -2.16 20.19
N SER A 85 17.71 -2.02 20.52
CA SER A 85 18.68 -3.11 20.51
C SER A 85 18.40 -4.21 21.54
N THR A 86 17.74 -3.90 22.65
CA THR A 86 17.51 -4.83 23.77
C THR A 86 16.11 -5.47 23.80
N SER A 87 15.29 -5.25 22.76
CA SER A 87 13.93 -5.82 22.63
C SER A 87 12.97 -5.51 23.79
N THR A 88 13.27 -4.49 24.61
CA THR A 88 12.45 -4.03 25.73
C THR A 88 12.28 -2.52 25.63
N LEU A 89 11.22 -2.11 24.91
CA LEU A 89 10.82 -0.70 24.79
C LEU A 89 10.14 -0.16 26.06
N ASP A 90 9.85 -1.03 27.04
CA ASP A 90 8.96 -0.72 28.19
C ASP A 90 9.66 -0.56 29.56
N ALA A 91 10.99 -0.71 29.65
CA ALA A 91 11.67 -0.76 30.96
C ALA A 91 12.46 0.53 31.28
N ALA A 92 11.87 1.32 32.19
CA ALA A 92 12.47 2.20 33.20
C ALA A 92 13.38 3.40 32.80
N PRO A 93 13.40 4.48 33.62
CA PRO A 93 14.28 5.62 33.47
C PRO A 93 15.61 5.31 34.16
N ASP A 94 16.66 5.01 33.41
CA ASP A 94 17.97 4.74 34.02
C ASP A 94 19.02 5.76 33.62
N THR A 95 19.46 6.46 34.65
CA THR A 95 20.62 7.33 34.80
C THR A 95 21.89 6.66 34.28
N ALA A 96 22.23 6.84 33.01
CA ALA A 96 23.52 6.38 32.46
C ALA A 96 24.08 7.35 31.42
N GLN A 97 25.00 8.19 31.92
CA GLN A 97 26.18 8.82 31.30
C GLN A 97 26.13 9.12 29.79
N GLU A 98 26.10 10.42 29.46
CA GLU A 98 26.21 10.99 28.11
C GLU A 98 27.50 10.57 27.39
N PRO A 99 27.43 9.86 26.25
CA PRO A 99 28.52 9.85 25.31
C PRO A 99 28.48 11.15 24.49
N GLN A 100 29.43 12.06 24.74
CA GLN A 100 29.68 13.20 23.86
C GLN A 100 30.35 12.74 22.57
N LEU A 101 29.56 12.26 21.61
CA LEU A 101 29.95 12.38 20.20
C LEU A 101 29.39 13.71 19.71
N GLN A 102 30.26 14.61 19.24
CA GLN A 102 29.85 15.71 18.37
C GLN A 102 29.72 15.14 16.95
N PRO A 103 28.52 14.87 16.43
CA PRO A 103 28.37 14.46 15.04
C PRO A 103 28.70 15.64 14.11
N ASP A 104 29.46 15.39 13.05
CA ASP A 104 29.69 16.37 11.99
C ASP A 104 28.37 16.72 11.29
N TRP A 105 27.91 17.95 11.51
CA TRP A 105 26.67 18.49 10.95
C TRP A 105 26.55 18.29 9.43
N GLN A 106 27.65 18.46 8.70
CA GLN A 106 27.63 18.32 7.24
C GLN A 106 27.43 16.87 6.81
N ALA A 107 27.98 15.92 7.57
CA ALA A 107 27.79 14.49 7.31
C ALA A 107 26.32 14.10 7.54
N LEU A 108 25.71 14.57 8.62
CA LEU A 108 24.30 14.33 8.93
C LEU A 108 23.35 14.87 7.85
N VAL A 109 23.59 16.09 7.36
CA VAL A 109 22.80 16.69 6.28
C VAL A 109 22.93 15.90 4.98
N LYS A 110 24.16 15.54 4.60
CA LYS A 110 24.42 14.73 3.39
C LYS A 110 23.74 13.37 3.47
N GLU A 111 23.73 12.78 4.65
CA GLU A 111 23.13 11.48 4.88
C GLU A 111 21.61 11.51 4.88
N LEU A 112 20.98 12.54 5.48
CA LEU A 112 19.54 12.75 5.37
C LEU A 112 19.12 12.96 3.90
N ALA A 113 19.90 13.73 3.14
CA ALA A 113 19.68 13.92 1.70
C ALA A 113 19.82 12.60 0.92
N ALA A 114 20.82 11.77 1.26
CA ALA A 114 21.00 10.46 0.65
C ALA A 114 19.84 9.49 0.97
N ALA A 115 19.38 9.46 2.23
CA ALA A 115 18.26 8.62 2.65
C ALA A 115 16.96 8.97 1.89
N ARG A 116 16.65 10.26 1.75
CA ARG A 116 15.49 10.72 0.95
C ARG A 116 15.63 10.39 -0.54
N SER A 117 16.82 10.53 -1.11
CA SER A 117 17.07 10.17 -2.51
C SER A 117 16.81 8.69 -2.78
N ILE A 118 17.06 7.81 -1.80
CA ILE A 118 16.73 6.38 -1.91
C ILE A 118 15.22 6.17 -1.86
N GLU A 119 14.51 6.80 -0.90
CA GLU A 119 13.05 6.70 -0.77
C GLU A 119 12.32 7.18 -2.04
N GLU A 120 12.72 8.31 -2.60
CA GLU A 120 12.15 8.83 -3.87
C GLU A 120 12.38 7.85 -5.03
N ARG A 121 13.55 7.22 -5.12
CA ARG A 121 13.85 6.23 -6.16
C ARG A 121 13.05 4.94 -6.00
N VAL A 122 12.73 4.54 -4.76
CA VAL A 122 11.88 3.37 -4.50
C VAL A 122 10.44 3.68 -4.90
N LEU A 123 9.89 4.83 -4.47
CA LEU A 123 8.54 5.26 -4.85
C LEU A 123 8.40 5.43 -6.36
N ALA A 124 9.40 6.01 -7.04
CA ALA A 124 9.39 6.14 -8.49
C ALA A 124 9.37 4.78 -9.21
N LYS A 125 10.09 3.78 -8.69
CA LYS A 125 10.09 2.41 -9.23
C LYS A 125 8.73 1.72 -9.04
N GLU A 126 8.09 1.90 -7.89
CA GLU A 126 6.75 1.34 -7.64
C GLU A 126 5.70 1.97 -8.55
N LEU A 127 5.78 3.29 -8.73
CA LEU A 127 4.86 4.04 -9.61
C LEU A 127 5.04 3.62 -11.07
N GLN A 128 6.29 3.42 -11.51
CA GLN A 128 6.60 2.87 -12.84
C GLN A 128 6.08 1.44 -12.99
N ALA A 129 6.30 0.57 -12.01
CA ALA A 129 5.82 -0.81 -12.04
C ALA A 129 4.29 -0.90 -12.09
N SER A 130 3.59 -0.01 -11.37
CA SER A 130 2.14 0.13 -11.40
C SER A 130 1.62 0.60 -12.77
N SER A 131 2.30 1.60 -13.36
CA SER A 131 2.03 2.09 -14.71
C SER A 131 2.19 0.97 -15.75
N ASP A 132 3.29 0.24 -15.70
CA ASP A 132 3.56 -0.89 -16.61
C ASP A 132 2.54 -2.02 -16.43
N ALA A 133 2.11 -2.29 -15.20
CA ALA A 133 1.08 -3.28 -14.92
C ALA A 133 -0.28 -2.86 -15.48
N MET A 134 -0.65 -1.59 -15.37
CA MET A 134 -1.84 -1.03 -16.02
C MET A 134 -1.76 -1.14 -17.55
N GLY A 135 -0.61 -0.79 -18.14
CA GLY A 135 -0.37 -0.95 -19.57
C GLY A 135 -0.57 -2.39 -20.05
N ARG A 136 0.01 -3.38 -19.34
CA ARG A 136 -0.18 -4.81 -19.62
C ARG A 136 -1.66 -5.25 -19.53
N ARG A 137 -2.41 -4.74 -18.54
CA ARG A 137 -3.85 -5.03 -18.40
C ARG A 137 -4.67 -4.44 -19.54
N GLN A 138 -4.36 -3.22 -19.97
CA GLN A 138 -5.02 -2.59 -21.12
C GLN A 138 -4.74 -3.33 -22.42
N ALA A 139 -3.47 -3.70 -22.68
CA ALA A 139 -3.08 -4.50 -23.83
C ALA A 139 -3.80 -5.86 -23.86
N SER A 140 -3.92 -6.53 -22.70
CA SER A 140 -4.65 -7.79 -22.56
C SER A 140 -6.15 -7.65 -22.89
N ARG A 141 -6.77 -6.55 -22.47
CA ARG A 141 -8.17 -6.24 -22.80
C ARG A 141 -8.36 -5.96 -24.29
N ALA A 142 -7.42 -5.24 -24.92
CA ALA A 142 -7.45 -4.97 -26.36
C ALA A 142 -7.35 -6.25 -27.18
N LEU A 143 -6.43 -7.16 -26.83
CA LEU A 143 -6.29 -8.46 -27.49
C LEU A 143 -7.57 -9.30 -27.37
N ARG A 144 -8.22 -9.28 -26.21
CA ARG A 144 -9.49 -10.02 -26.00
C ARG A 144 -10.61 -9.48 -26.90
N ARG A 145 -10.70 -8.15 -27.06
CA ARG A 145 -11.66 -7.51 -27.97
C ARG A 145 -11.40 -7.87 -29.43
N GLU A 146 -10.14 -7.92 -29.85
CA GLU A 146 -9.78 -8.36 -31.21
C GLU A 146 -10.18 -9.83 -31.46
N LYS A 147 -9.88 -10.73 -30.53
CA LYS A 147 -10.32 -12.14 -30.62
C LYS A 147 -11.85 -12.30 -30.63
N GLU A 148 -12.56 -11.47 -29.88
CA GLU A 148 -14.01 -11.45 -29.86
C GLU A 148 -14.59 -10.97 -31.20
N LYS A 149 -14.04 -9.90 -31.79
CA LYS A 149 -14.41 -9.44 -33.14
C LYS A 149 -14.18 -10.53 -34.19
N GLU A 150 -13.03 -11.20 -34.15
CA GLU A 150 -12.70 -12.30 -35.08
C GLU A 150 -13.70 -13.46 -34.94
N SER A 151 -14.08 -13.78 -33.69
CA SER A 151 -15.08 -14.81 -33.41
C SER A 151 -16.47 -14.43 -33.93
N VAL A 152 -16.87 -13.16 -33.76
CA VAL A 152 -18.13 -12.63 -34.29
C VAL A 152 -18.15 -12.65 -35.82
N GLU A 153 -17.07 -12.28 -36.49
CA GLU A 153 -16.97 -12.36 -37.95
C GLU A 153 -17.03 -13.81 -38.46
N LYS A 154 -16.34 -14.75 -37.80
CA LYS A 154 -16.47 -16.18 -38.12
C LYS A 154 -17.91 -16.68 -37.96
N LEU A 155 -18.61 -16.25 -36.90
CA LEU A 155 -20.02 -16.56 -36.69
C LEU A 155 -20.91 -15.98 -37.81
N LYS A 156 -20.70 -14.73 -38.21
CA LYS A 156 -21.44 -14.11 -39.32
C LYS A 156 -21.21 -14.85 -40.64
N GLN A 157 -19.96 -15.21 -40.95
CA GLN A 157 -19.62 -15.99 -42.14
C GLN A 157 -20.29 -17.36 -42.11
N ALA A 158 -20.26 -18.06 -40.97
CA ALA A 158 -20.91 -19.35 -40.81
C ALA A 158 -22.44 -19.26 -40.98
N ILE A 159 -23.07 -18.20 -40.46
CA ILE A 159 -24.50 -17.94 -40.63
C ILE A 159 -24.81 -17.64 -42.11
N GLY A 160 -24.06 -16.74 -42.77
CA GLY A 160 -24.23 -16.42 -44.18
C GLY A 160 -24.12 -17.66 -45.09
N SER A 161 -23.08 -18.48 -44.89
CA SER A 161 -22.91 -19.75 -45.62
C SER A 161 -24.05 -20.74 -45.37
N LYS A 162 -24.67 -20.73 -44.19
CA LYS A 162 -25.79 -21.61 -43.83
C LYS A 162 -27.11 -21.17 -44.49
N TYR A 163 -27.28 -19.86 -44.72
CA TYR A 163 -28.43 -19.35 -45.47
C TYR A 163 -28.28 -19.54 -46.98
N GLU A 164 -27.07 -19.52 -47.54
CA GLU A 164 -26.84 -19.84 -48.96
C GLU A 164 -26.95 -21.34 -49.26
N GLN A 165 -26.55 -22.23 -48.33
CA GLN A 165 -26.78 -23.68 -48.48
C GLN A 165 -28.22 -24.13 -48.16
N GLY A 166 -29.03 -23.26 -47.56
CA GLY A 166 -30.44 -23.51 -47.24
C GLY A 166 -31.45 -22.93 -48.24
N GLY A 167 -30.99 -22.29 -49.31
CA GLY A 167 -31.82 -21.68 -50.37
C GLY A 167 -32.51 -22.66 -51.32
N GLY A 168 -32.68 -23.91 -50.93
CA GLY A 168 -33.35 -24.95 -51.70
C GLY A 168 -34.09 -25.94 -50.81
N GLY A 169 -35.34 -25.62 -50.46
CA GLY A 169 -36.29 -26.59 -49.93
C GLY A 169 -36.53 -26.53 -48.41
N GLY A 170 -37.24 -25.51 -47.95
CA GLY A 170 -37.77 -25.44 -46.58
C GLY A 170 -39.30 -25.39 -46.60
N SER A 171 -39.93 -26.57 -46.54
CA SER A 171 -41.36 -26.79 -46.37
C SER A 171 -41.93 -25.99 -45.18
N ASN A 172 -43.10 -25.35 -45.39
CA ASN A 172 -43.83 -24.56 -44.41
C ASN A 172 -44.32 -25.42 -43.22
N CYS A 173 -43.57 -25.45 -42.12
CA CYS A 173 -43.96 -26.13 -40.87
C CYS A 173 -44.66 -25.23 -39.83
N TRP A 174 -45.02 -23.98 -40.18
CA TRP A 174 -45.74 -23.06 -39.28
C TRP A 174 -47.25 -22.94 -39.54
N GLN A 175 -47.83 -23.80 -40.41
CA GLN A 175 -49.23 -23.65 -40.86
C GLN A 175 -50.26 -24.56 -40.17
N SER A 176 -49.96 -25.16 -39.02
CA SER A 176 -50.90 -26.08 -38.33
C SER A 176 -51.56 -25.53 -37.05
N PHE A 177 -51.51 -24.21 -36.81
CA PHE A 177 -52.13 -23.59 -35.62
C PHE A 177 -53.57 -23.07 -35.84
N GLN A 178 -54.27 -23.60 -36.84
CA GLN A 178 -55.67 -23.24 -37.11
C GLN A 178 -56.56 -24.45 -37.35
N HIS A 179 -56.65 -25.40 -36.42
CA HIS A 179 -57.89 -26.18 -36.24
C HIS A 179 -57.96 -26.70 -34.80
N GLY A 180 -59.08 -26.39 -34.15
CA GLY A 180 -59.31 -26.68 -32.74
C GLY A 180 -59.34 -28.17 -32.40
N GLY A 181 -58.85 -28.48 -31.21
CA GLY A 181 -58.98 -29.77 -30.56
C GLY A 181 -58.76 -29.58 -29.06
N ALA A 182 -59.79 -29.86 -28.27
CA ALA A 182 -59.83 -29.70 -26.82
C ALA A 182 -58.74 -30.50 -26.08
N PRO A 183 -58.35 -30.08 -24.85
CA PRO A 183 -57.34 -30.80 -24.07
C PRO A 183 -57.95 -32.01 -23.36
N PRO A 184 -57.30 -33.18 -23.32
CA PRO A 184 -57.58 -34.16 -22.30
C PRO A 184 -56.67 -33.91 -21.09
N SER A 185 -57.34 -33.70 -19.96
CA SER A 185 -56.80 -33.78 -18.63
C SER A 185 -56.31 -35.19 -18.28
N SER A 186 -55.38 -35.22 -17.31
CA SER A 186 -55.14 -36.27 -16.30
C SER A 186 -53.97 -37.27 -16.50
N ALA A 187 -53.09 -37.19 -15.49
CA ALA A 187 -52.62 -38.26 -14.62
C ALA A 187 -51.39 -39.12 -15.02
N GLY A 188 -50.53 -39.31 -14.00
CA GLY A 188 -49.57 -40.42 -13.87
C GLY A 188 -48.11 -39.94 -13.89
N SER A 189 -47.46 -39.73 -12.73
CA SER A 189 -46.59 -40.72 -12.05
C SER A 189 -45.29 -41.00 -12.85
N SER A 190 -44.06 -41.02 -12.34
CA SER A 190 -43.49 -41.08 -10.99
C SER A 190 -41.95 -41.20 -11.13
N SER A 191 -41.23 -41.04 -10.02
CA SER A 191 -39.99 -41.78 -9.66
C SER A 191 -38.60 -41.29 -10.15
N GLY A 192 -37.68 -41.16 -9.16
CA GLY A 192 -36.22 -41.14 -9.33
C GLY A 192 -35.53 -39.95 -8.64
N ALA A 193 -35.51 -39.82 -7.31
CA ALA A 193 -34.60 -40.49 -6.37
C ALA A 193 -33.10 -40.35 -6.68
N ALA A 194 -32.41 -39.46 -5.94
CA ALA A 194 -31.05 -39.69 -5.44
C ALA A 194 -30.77 -38.78 -4.23
N ARG A 195 -30.96 -39.37 -3.04
CA ARG A 195 -30.41 -38.93 -1.75
C ARG A 195 -29.04 -39.60 -1.56
N GLY A 196 -28.15 -38.94 -0.83
CA GLY A 196 -26.95 -39.49 -0.19
C GLY A 196 -25.96 -38.33 0.01
N GLY A 197 -25.77 -37.75 1.21
CA GLY A 197 -25.55 -38.42 2.50
C GLY A 197 -24.06 -38.80 2.57
N ALA A 198 -23.18 -37.92 3.06
CA ALA A 198 -22.76 -37.81 4.46
C ALA A 198 -21.74 -38.88 4.89
N ALA A 199 -20.65 -38.42 5.55
CA ALA A 199 -19.74 -39.08 6.50
C ALA A 199 -18.28 -38.71 6.16
N SER A 200 -17.60 -37.88 6.94
CA SER A 200 -16.99 -38.12 8.27
C SER A 200 -15.57 -38.69 8.17
N GLY A 201 -14.65 -38.03 8.87
CA GLY A 201 -13.23 -38.36 9.02
C GLY A 201 -12.46 -37.15 9.49
#